data_AF-T1KN42-F1
#
_entry.id   AF-T1KN42-F1
#
_cell.length_a   1.000
_cell.length_b   1.000
_cell.length_c   1.000
_cell.angle_alpha   90.00
_cell.angle_beta   90.00
_cell.angle_gamma   90.00
#
_symmetry.space_group_name_H-M   'P 1'
#
loop_
_entity.id
_entity.type
_entity.pdbx_description
1 polymer ?
#
loop_
_entity_poly.entity_id
_entity_poly.type
_entity_poly.pdbx_seq_one_letter_code
_entity_poly.pdbx_strand_id
1 'polypeptide(L)'
;MEEQNHNSGKITFKVKHLDEYHDILIDPNDERYAYKDQHQQIFEQLESITGVPSRYTTSFNIPRNMNPSDVNNIERFAHDLRMEYTEYMDDDIFSVNIRDGERFHLKYRVGYVYSISKRISMCYCLAEERDVPEEGCGLDVCQFTRTESYFKRLKDLVSNDELNAKITQLVQPLFEIASDETLTEAWKILKEFNVLQNFYPACYLDCRWRLAETGDARQIGLYLRTRG
;
A
#
# COMPACT_ATOMS: atom_id res chain seq x y z
N MET A 1 -6.71 44.80 13.89
CA MET A 1 -7.38 43.64 14.50
C MET A 1 -6.90 42.45 13.71
N GLU A 2 -5.81 41.83 14.16
CA GLU A 2 -5.33 40.57 13.60
C GLU A 2 -6.09 39.47 14.35
N GLU A 3 -7.12 38.93 13.69
CA GLU A 3 -7.78 37.72 14.18
C GLU A 3 -6.77 36.57 14.07
N GLN A 4 -6.38 36.09 15.25
CA GLN A 4 -5.58 34.88 15.42
C GLN A 4 -6.36 33.71 14.78
N ASN A 5 -5.80 33.15 13.72
CA ASN A 5 -6.31 31.93 13.08
C ASN A 5 -6.49 30.83 14.14
N HIS A 6 -7.74 30.55 14.49
CA HIS A 6 -8.11 29.34 15.20
C HIS A 6 -7.62 28.15 14.37
N ASN A 7 -6.73 27.34 14.97
CA ASN A 7 -6.36 26.01 14.50
C ASN A 7 -7.63 25.24 14.12
N SER A 8 -7.89 25.10 12.81
CA SER A 8 -9.11 24.48 12.29
C SER A 8 -9.13 22.95 12.44
N GLY A 9 -8.12 22.37 13.11
CA GLY A 9 -7.95 20.92 13.25
C GLY A 9 -7.59 20.20 11.95
N LYS A 10 -7.55 20.91 10.82
CA LYS A 10 -7.20 20.36 9.51
C LYS A 10 -5.71 20.04 9.44
N ILE A 11 -5.40 18.95 8.77
CA ILE A 11 -4.03 18.50 8.54
C ILE A 11 -3.78 18.53 7.03
N THR A 12 -2.77 19.27 6.60
CA THR A 12 -2.33 19.27 5.20
C THR A 12 -0.91 18.76 5.08
N PHE A 13 -0.66 17.80 4.20
CA PHE A 13 0.70 17.34 3.90
C PHE A 13 0.89 17.09 2.41
N LYS A 14 2.13 17.10 1.98
CA LYS A 14 2.53 16.94 0.58
C LYS A 14 2.99 15.53 0.31
N VAL A 15 2.50 14.93 -0.76
CA VAL A 15 2.91 13.62 -1.23
C VAL A 15 3.46 13.72 -2.64
N LYS A 16 4.68 13.21 -2.83
CA LYS A 16 5.32 13.08 -4.13
C LYS A 16 4.93 11.77 -4.80
N HIS A 17 4.11 11.84 -5.84
CA HIS A 17 3.81 10.71 -6.72
C HIS A 17 4.58 10.90 -8.03
N LEU A 18 5.41 9.90 -8.38
CA LEU A 18 6.38 10.04 -9.48
C LEU A 18 7.25 11.29 -9.25
N ASP A 19 7.17 12.27 -10.15
CA ASP A 19 7.93 13.52 -10.10
C ASP A 19 7.12 14.75 -9.67
N GLU A 20 5.83 14.58 -9.32
CA GLU A 20 4.93 15.66 -8.96
C GLU A 20 4.52 15.60 -7.48
N TYR A 21 4.38 16.77 -6.84
CA TYR A 21 3.83 16.89 -5.49
C TYR A 21 2.34 17.22 -5.55
N HIS A 22 1.59 16.55 -4.68
CA HIS A 22 0.17 16.78 -4.48
C HIS A 22 -0.09 17.08 -3.01
N ASP A 23 -1.02 17.99 -2.75
CA ASP A 23 -1.49 18.26 -1.39
C ASP A 23 -2.57 17.24 -1.02
N ILE A 24 -2.43 16.64 0.16
CA ILE A 24 -3.47 15.83 0.81
C ILE A 24 -3.98 16.64 2.00
N LEU A 25 -5.29 16.87 2.01
CA LEU A 25 -6.01 17.57 3.07
C LEU A 25 -6.89 16.59 3.82
N ILE A 26 -6.77 16.55 5.14
CA ILE A 26 -7.68 15.81 6.02
C ILE A 26 -8.39 16.84 6.91
N ASP A 27 -9.71 16.89 6.79
CA ASP A 27 -10.54 17.77 7.60
C ASP A 27 -11.40 16.93 8.57
N PRO A 28 -11.13 17.00 9.89
CA PRO A 28 -11.93 16.28 10.89
C PRO A 28 -13.38 16.78 10.96
N ASN A 29 -13.65 17.98 10.46
CA ASN A 29 -14.98 18.58 10.52
C ASN A 29 -15.71 18.51 9.17
N ASP A 30 -15.25 17.68 8.22
CA ASP A 30 -15.92 17.50 6.92
C ASP A 30 -17.23 16.73 7.10
N GLU A 31 -18.36 17.45 6.99
CA GLU A 31 -19.71 16.91 7.15
C GLU A 31 -20.07 15.81 6.13
N ARG A 32 -19.28 15.63 5.06
CA ARG A 32 -19.49 14.55 4.08
C ARG A 32 -19.17 13.16 4.63
N TYR A 33 -18.35 13.07 5.69
CA TYR A 33 -17.91 11.79 6.25
C TYR A 33 -18.36 11.68 7.70
N ALA A 34 -18.94 10.53 8.07
CA ALA A 34 -19.11 10.21 9.48
C ALA A 34 -17.74 10.05 10.14
N TYR A 35 -17.64 10.25 11.46
CA TYR A 35 -16.39 10.14 12.22
C TYR A 35 -15.58 8.86 11.89
N LYS A 36 -16.26 7.72 11.86
CA LYS A 36 -15.67 6.42 11.50
C LYS A 36 -15.16 6.34 10.05
N ASP A 37 -15.72 7.12 9.13
CA ASP A 37 -15.45 7.08 7.70
C ASP A 37 -14.45 8.18 7.29
N GLN A 38 -13.89 8.96 8.23
CA GLN A 38 -12.99 10.10 7.95
C GLN A 38 -11.73 9.69 7.17
N HIS A 39 -11.28 8.45 7.32
CA HIS A 39 -10.16 7.89 6.56
C HIS A 39 -10.42 7.81 5.04
N GLN A 40 -11.69 7.81 4.62
CA GLN A 40 -12.08 7.77 3.21
C GLN A 40 -11.58 8.98 2.42
N GLN A 41 -11.38 10.13 3.08
CA GLN A 41 -10.80 11.34 2.49
C GLN A 41 -9.44 11.08 1.83
N ILE A 42 -8.60 10.24 2.47
CA ILE A 42 -7.28 9.89 1.93
C ILE A 42 -7.44 9.05 0.66
N PHE A 43 -8.29 8.02 0.69
CA PHE A 43 -8.44 7.10 -0.43
C PHE A 43 -9.01 7.79 -1.68
N GLU A 44 -9.92 8.75 -1.50
CA GLU A 44 -10.48 9.53 -2.63
C GLU A 44 -9.43 10.47 -3.23
N GLN A 45 -8.60 11.11 -2.40
CA GLN A 45 -7.49 11.92 -2.89
C GLN A 45 -6.41 11.07 -3.57
N LEU A 46 -6.08 9.89 -3.03
CA LEU A 46 -5.16 8.95 -3.68
C LEU A 46 -5.70 8.41 -5.00
N GLU A 47 -7.00 8.17 -5.10
CA GLU A 47 -7.65 7.81 -6.37
C GLU A 47 -7.51 8.93 -7.39
N SER A 48 -7.69 10.19 -6.99
CA SER A 48 -7.49 11.36 -7.86
C SER A 48 -6.02 11.51 -8.31
N ILE A 49 -5.06 11.32 -7.38
CA ILE A 49 -3.62 11.48 -7.63
C ILE A 49 -3.07 10.36 -8.53
N THR A 50 -3.45 9.12 -8.27
CA THR A 50 -2.84 7.94 -8.90
C THR A 50 -3.69 7.36 -10.03
N GLY A 51 -4.96 7.76 -10.10
CA GLY A 51 -5.96 7.18 -10.99
C GLY A 51 -6.24 5.71 -10.74
N VAL A 52 -5.83 5.14 -9.60
CA VAL A 52 -6.18 3.78 -9.17
C VAL A 52 -7.48 3.87 -8.37
N PRO A 53 -8.58 3.25 -8.84
CA PRO A 53 -9.82 3.22 -8.09
C PRO A 53 -9.61 2.76 -6.64
N SER A 54 -10.20 3.46 -5.68
CA SER A 54 -10.12 3.15 -4.25
C SER A 54 -10.55 1.71 -3.94
N ARG A 55 -11.48 1.13 -4.70
CA ARG A 55 -11.87 -0.30 -4.61
C ARG A 55 -10.74 -1.30 -4.85
N TYR A 56 -9.63 -0.87 -5.47
CA TYR A 56 -8.43 -1.68 -5.68
C TYR A 56 -7.33 -1.35 -4.66
N THR A 57 -7.61 -0.47 -3.69
CA THR A 57 -6.69 -0.05 -2.66
C THR A 57 -7.17 -0.54 -1.30
N THR A 58 -6.30 -1.19 -0.54
CA THR A 58 -6.70 -1.83 0.73
C THR A 58 -6.14 -1.14 1.97
N SER A 59 -4.94 -0.56 1.89
CA SER A 59 -4.37 0.15 3.03
C SER A 59 -3.56 1.38 2.62
N PHE A 60 -3.42 2.29 3.57
CA PHE A 60 -2.56 3.46 3.54
C PHE A 60 -1.81 3.52 4.88
N ASN A 61 -0.48 3.41 4.83
CA ASN A 61 0.34 3.32 6.03
C ASN A 61 1.20 4.58 6.16
N ILE A 62 1.19 5.18 7.35
CA ILE A 62 1.99 6.36 7.66
C ILE A 62 3.09 5.90 8.62
N PRO A 63 4.36 5.81 8.17
CA PRO A 63 5.43 5.38 9.05
C PRO A 63 5.62 6.41 10.18
N ARG A 64 5.73 5.93 11.42
CA ARG A 64 6.32 6.72 12.51
C ARG A 64 7.43 5.93 13.18
N ASN A 65 8.39 6.67 13.74
CA ASN A 65 9.54 6.13 14.48
C ASN A 65 9.20 5.33 15.75
N MET A 66 7.93 5.27 16.21
CA MET A 66 7.59 4.51 17.42
C MET A 66 6.29 3.70 17.38
N ASN A 67 5.35 3.95 16.46
CA ASN A 67 4.17 3.11 16.20
C ASN A 67 3.60 3.44 14.81
N PRO A 68 3.65 2.52 13.81
CA PRO A 68 2.98 2.74 12.53
C PRO A 68 1.46 2.79 12.74
N SER A 69 0.82 3.84 12.22
CA SER A 69 -0.65 3.91 12.16
C SER A 69 -1.08 3.42 10.77
N ASP A 70 -1.78 2.29 10.74
CA ASP A 70 -2.27 1.68 9.51
C ASP A 70 -3.74 2.10 9.29
N VAL A 71 -3.98 2.84 8.20
CA VAL A 71 -5.31 3.24 7.79
C VAL A 71 -5.81 2.26 6.73
N ASN A 72 -6.89 1.53 7.00
CA ASN A 72 -7.43 0.53 6.07
C ASN A 72 -8.68 1.03 5.36
N ASN A 73 -8.87 0.63 4.10
CA ASN A 73 -10.02 1.02 3.28
C ASN A 73 -11.19 0.02 3.39
N ILE A 74 -11.49 -0.46 4.60
CA ILE A 74 -12.39 -1.61 4.82
C ILE A 74 -13.82 -1.28 4.33
N GLU A 75 -14.24 -0.03 4.45
CA GLU A 75 -15.63 0.40 4.19
C GLU A 75 -16.04 0.35 2.72
N ARG A 76 -15.08 0.32 1.79
CA ARG A 76 -15.35 0.15 0.36
C ARG A 76 -15.49 -1.31 -0.06
N PHE A 77 -15.21 -2.28 0.82
CA PHE A 77 -15.36 -3.70 0.56
C PHE A 77 -16.66 -4.23 1.18
N ALA A 78 -17.31 -5.19 0.51
CA ALA A 78 -18.60 -5.72 0.95
C ALA A 78 -18.54 -6.27 2.38
N HIS A 79 -19.63 -6.07 3.14
CA HIS A 79 -19.73 -6.37 4.58
C HIS A 79 -19.43 -7.85 4.94
N ASP A 80 -19.60 -8.78 3.99
CA ASP A 80 -19.37 -10.23 4.15
C ASP A 80 -17.87 -10.64 4.08
N LEU A 81 -16.96 -9.69 3.85
CA LEU A 81 -15.52 -9.93 3.71
C LEU A 81 -14.73 -9.58 4.98
N ARG A 82 -15.40 -9.13 6.05
CA ARG A 82 -14.77 -8.78 7.33
C ARG A 82 -14.34 -10.05 8.05
N MET A 83 -13.06 -10.38 8.01
CA MET A 83 -12.48 -11.17 9.09
C MET A 83 -12.58 -10.37 10.39
N GLU A 84 -12.93 -11.07 11.47
CA GLU A 84 -13.18 -10.63 12.86
C GLU A 84 -11.97 -9.96 13.56
N TYR A 85 -11.01 -9.41 12.81
CA TYR A 85 -9.84 -8.67 13.31
C TYR A 85 -10.13 -7.17 13.50
N THR A 86 -11.39 -6.79 13.63
CA THR A 86 -11.83 -5.39 13.77
C THR A 86 -11.65 -4.80 15.16
N GLU A 87 -11.24 -5.57 16.17
CA GLU A 87 -11.08 -5.04 17.55
C GLU A 87 -9.80 -4.22 17.78
N TYR A 88 -8.82 -4.24 16.88
CA TYR A 88 -7.52 -3.56 17.09
C TYR A 88 -7.24 -2.38 16.15
N MET A 89 -8.23 -1.95 15.35
CA MET A 89 -8.03 -0.99 14.25
C MET A 89 -8.93 0.24 14.40
N ASP A 90 -9.01 0.75 15.63
CA ASP A 90 -9.68 2.01 16.01
C ASP A 90 -8.67 3.18 16.05
N ASP A 91 -7.62 3.10 15.23
CA ASP A 91 -6.62 4.14 15.13
C ASP A 91 -7.23 5.32 14.38
N ASP A 92 -7.72 6.27 15.17
CA ASP A 92 -8.14 7.58 14.72
C ASP A 92 -7.07 8.17 13.80
N ILE A 93 -7.44 8.50 12.56
CA ILE A 93 -6.52 9.13 11.60
C ILE A 93 -6.01 10.49 12.08
N PHE A 94 -6.70 11.11 13.05
CA PHE A 94 -6.29 12.33 13.74
C PHE A 94 -5.37 12.05 14.93
N SER A 95 -5.24 10.80 15.37
CA SER A 95 -4.11 10.39 16.22
C SER A 95 -2.78 10.42 15.46
N VAL A 96 -2.84 10.55 14.12
CA VAL A 96 -1.68 10.70 13.25
C VAL A 96 -1.04 12.07 13.43
N ASN A 97 0.13 12.08 14.07
CA ASN A 97 0.96 13.25 14.29
C ASN A 97 1.73 13.63 13.01
N ILE A 98 1.01 13.88 11.92
CA ILE A 98 1.55 14.54 10.73
C ILE A 98 1.52 16.05 11.00
N ARG A 99 2.64 16.72 10.78
CA ARG A 99 2.70 18.18 10.89
C ARG A 99 2.27 18.80 9.58
N ASP A 100 1.58 19.94 9.70
CA ASP A 100 1.16 20.71 8.54
C ASP A 100 2.38 21.10 7.68
N GLY A 101 2.31 20.80 6.39
CA GLY A 101 3.37 21.06 5.42
C GLY A 101 4.48 20.01 5.33
N GLU A 102 4.40 18.90 6.07
CA GLU A 102 5.33 17.78 5.90
C GLU A 102 5.30 17.20 4.49
N ARG A 103 6.45 16.68 4.05
CA ARG A 103 6.66 16.18 2.71
C ARG A 103 7.04 14.71 2.75
N PHE A 104 6.32 13.94 1.95
CA PHE A 104 6.50 12.50 1.85
C PHE A 104 6.59 12.07 0.40
N HIS A 105 7.21 10.93 0.17
CA HIS A 105 7.13 10.22 -1.10
C HIS A 105 6.06 9.13 -1.00
N LEU A 106 5.23 9.01 -2.04
CA LEU A 106 4.29 7.89 -2.12
C LEU A 106 5.03 6.62 -2.50
N LYS A 107 5.05 5.66 -1.57
CA LYS A 107 5.39 4.27 -1.83
C LYS A 107 4.12 3.51 -2.16
N TYR A 108 4.26 2.53 -3.02
CA TYR A 108 3.18 1.61 -3.33
C TYR A 108 3.73 0.20 -3.45
N ARG A 109 2.94 -0.74 -2.95
CA ARG A 109 3.18 -2.19 -3.07
C ARG A 109 1.88 -2.85 -3.49
N VAL A 110 1.99 -4.01 -4.11
CA VAL A 110 0.85 -4.87 -4.40
C VAL A 110 0.97 -6.15 -3.60
N GLY A 111 -0.16 -6.70 -3.20
CA GLY A 111 -0.21 -7.97 -2.49
C GLY A 111 -1.59 -8.59 -2.60
N TYR A 112 -1.66 -9.91 -2.42
CA TYR A 112 -2.94 -10.60 -2.31
C TYR A 112 -3.46 -10.43 -0.88
N VAL A 113 -4.49 -9.60 -0.70
CA VAL A 113 -5.04 -9.27 0.63
C VAL A 113 -6.24 -10.16 0.92
N TYR A 114 -5.96 -11.40 1.32
CA TYR A 114 -6.95 -12.47 1.52
C TYR A 114 -7.98 -12.20 2.63
N SER A 115 -7.67 -11.31 3.58
CA SER A 115 -8.50 -11.00 4.75
C SER A 115 -9.46 -9.81 4.58
N ILE A 116 -9.25 -8.99 3.54
CA ILE A 116 -10.03 -7.75 3.34
C ILE A 116 -10.63 -7.72 1.95
N SER A 117 -9.79 -7.75 0.92
CA SER A 117 -10.25 -7.56 -0.46
C SER A 117 -10.44 -8.87 -1.23
N LYS A 118 -9.84 -9.98 -0.74
CA LYS A 118 -9.78 -11.30 -1.41
C LYS A 118 -9.32 -11.20 -2.86
N ARG A 119 -8.39 -10.28 -3.12
CA ARG A 119 -7.81 -10.00 -4.44
C ARG A 119 -6.41 -9.43 -4.31
N ILE A 120 -5.73 -9.29 -5.44
CA ILE A 120 -4.54 -8.46 -5.54
C ILE A 120 -4.97 -7.00 -5.42
N SER A 121 -4.43 -6.33 -4.41
CA SER A 121 -4.73 -4.94 -4.10
C SER A 121 -3.46 -4.10 -4.07
N MET A 122 -3.65 -2.81 -4.28
CA MET A 122 -2.67 -1.78 -4.01
C MET A 122 -2.67 -1.44 -2.51
N CYS A 123 -1.49 -1.28 -1.94
CA CYS A 123 -1.28 -0.66 -0.64
C CYS A 123 -0.33 0.52 -0.83
N TYR A 124 -0.69 1.64 -0.23
CA TYR A 124 0.15 2.84 -0.22
C TYR A 124 0.84 2.97 1.12
N CYS A 125 2.06 3.50 1.10
CA CYS A 125 2.77 3.90 2.31
C CYS A 125 3.43 5.25 2.07
N LEU A 126 3.54 6.08 3.09
CA LEU A 126 4.40 7.26 3.02
C LEU A 126 5.85 6.88 3.30
N ALA A 127 6.79 7.65 2.77
CA ALA A 127 8.17 7.71 3.24
C ALA A 127 8.54 9.17 3.44
N GLU A 128 9.18 9.49 4.56
CA GLU A 128 9.64 10.85 4.82
C GLU A 128 10.66 11.25 3.76
N GLU A 129 10.58 12.49 3.27
CA GLU A 129 11.45 13.01 2.20
C GLU A 129 12.95 12.83 2.52
N ARG A 130 13.33 12.94 3.81
CA ARG A 130 14.72 12.75 4.27
C ARG A 130 15.25 11.32 4.17
N ASP A 131 14.36 10.33 4.13
CA ASP A 131 14.72 8.91 4.10
C ASP A 131 14.78 8.36 2.67
N VAL A 132 14.43 9.20 1.69
CA VAL A 132 14.45 8.84 0.28
C VAL A 132 15.78 9.28 -0.35
N PRO A 133 16.63 8.34 -0.77
CA PRO A 133 17.89 8.71 -1.42
C PRO A 133 17.61 9.33 -2.78
N GLU A 134 18.43 10.29 -3.20
CA GLU A 134 18.31 10.93 -4.51
C GLU A 134 18.47 9.91 -5.66
N GLU A 135 19.40 8.96 -5.51
CA GLU A 135 19.67 7.91 -6.48
C GLU A 135 19.72 6.52 -5.81
N GLY A 136 19.46 5.48 -6.61
CA GLY A 136 19.57 4.09 -6.15
C GLY A 136 18.42 3.68 -5.23
N CYS A 137 18.73 2.90 -4.19
CA CYS A 137 17.72 2.42 -3.25
C CYS A 137 18.22 2.61 -1.81
N GLY A 138 17.32 3.01 -0.93
CA GLY A 138 17.52 3.10 0.52
C GLY A 138 16.93 1.88 1.21
N LEU A 139 16.89 1.91 2.54
CA LEU A 139 16.29 0.84 3.35
C LEU A 139 14.82 0.60 2.96
N ASP A 140 14.10 1.67 2.69
CA ASP A 140 12.66 1.63 2.50
C ASP A 140 12.20 2.05 1.10
N VAL A 141 13.01 2.76 0.32
CA VAL A 141 12.58 3.34 -0.97
C VAL A 141 13.59 3.03 -2.05
N CYS A 142 13.13 2.53 -3.19
CA CYS A 142 13.96 2.24 -4.34
C CYS A 142 13.52 3.08 -5.54
N GLN A 143 14.43 3.85 -6.13
CA GLN A 143 14.08 4.74 -7.25
C GLN A 143 13.62 3.96 -8.49
N PHE A 144 14.09 2.72 -8.68
CA PHE A 144 13.65 1.85 -9.79
C PHE A 144 12.16 1.49 -9.73
N THR A 145 11.57 1.43 -8.54
CA THR A 145 10.13 1.17 -8.37
C THR A 145 9.29 2.44 -8.42
N ARG A 146 9.88 3.61 -8.71
CA ARG A 146 9.20 4.92 -8.76
C ARG A 146 9.05 5.47 -10.17
N THR A 147 9.16 4.61 -11.17
CA THR A 147 8.96 4.97 -12.58
C THR A 147 7.49 4.83 -12.97
N GLU A 148 7.04 5.65 -13.93
CA GLU A 148 5.68 5.60 -14.46
C GLU A 148 5.36 4.20 -15.04
N SER A 149 6.33 3.58 -15.73
CA SER A 149 6.17 2.25 -16.30
C SER A 149 5.97 1.16 -15.24
N TYR A 150 6.71 1.24 -14.13
CA TYR A 150 6.55 0.33 -13.00
C TYR A 150 5.18 0.53 -12.33
N PHE A 151 4.80 1.79 -12.06
CA PHE A 151 3.50 2.10 -11.47
C PHE A 151 2.34 1.62 -12.36
N LYS A 152 2.41 1.89 -13.66
CA LYS A 152 1.42 1.42 -14.64
C LYS A 152 1.26 -0.09 -14.62
N ARG A 153 2.37 -0.85 -14.56
CA ARG A 153 2.33 -2.31 -14.45
C ARG A 153 1.56 -2.78 -13.21
N LEU A 154 1.76 -2.12 -12.06
CA LEU A 154 1.03 -2.44 -10.84
C LEU A 154 -0.45 -2.08 -10.94
N LYS A 155 -0.77 -0.91 -11.51
CA LYS A 155 -2.14 -0.47 -11.79
C LYS A 155 -2.88 -1.45 -12.69
N ASP A 156 -2.27 -1.84 -13.79
CA ASP A 156 -2.83 -2.82 -14.74
C ASP A 156 -3.09 -4.16 -14.02
N LEU A 157 -2.16 -4.61 -13.18
CA LEU A 157 -2.30 -5.84 -12.39
C LEU A 157 -3.50 -5.80 -11.43
N VAL A 158 -3.64 -4.75 -10.61
CA VAL A 158 -4.73 -4.66 -9.61
C VAL A 158 -6.09 -4.45 -10.27
N SER A 159 -6.13 -3.82 -11.45
CA SER A 159 -7.35 -3.59 -12.23
C SER A 159 -7.81 -4.79 -13.09
N ASN A 160 -6.99 -5.84 -13.21
CA ASN A 160 -7.33 -7.00 -14.02
C ASN A 160 -8.29 -7.94 -13.26
N ASP A 161 -9.59 -7.66 -13.35
CA ASP A 161 -10.62 -8.40 -12.61
C ASP A 161 -10.71 -9.88 -13.04
N GLU A 162 -10.46 -10.22 -14.30
CA GLU A 162 -10.48 -11.62 -14.79
C GLU A 162 -9.32 -12.44 -14.19
N LEU A 163 -8.10 -11.89 -14.20
CA LEU A 163 -6.93 -12.52 -13.59
C LEU A 163 -7.12 -12.66 -12.07
N ASN A 164 -7.62 -11.62 -11.42
CA ASN A 164 -7.90 -11.65 -9.99
C ASN A 164 -8.91 -12.75 -9.66
N ALA A 165 -10.03 -12.85 -10.38
CA ALA A 165 -11.02 -13.90 -10.16
C ALA A 165 -10.42 -15.31 -10.27
N LYS A 166 -9.59 -15.55 -11.30
CA LYS A 166 -8.88 -16.83 -11.50
C LYS A 166 -7.93 -17.16 -10.34
N ILE A 167 -7.13 -16.18 -9.91
CA ILE A 167 -6.19 -16.35 -8.80
C ILE A 167 -6.96 -16.59 -7.50
N THR A 168 -7.94 -15.74 -7.18
CA THR A 168 -8.76 -15.81 -5.96
C THR A 168 -9.42 -17.17 -5.79
N GLN A 169 -9.97 -17.76 -6.86
CA GLN A 169 -10.57 -19.08 -6.82
C GLN A 169 -9.60 -20.18 -6.34
N LEU A 170 -8.31 -20.04 -6.66
CA LEU A 170 -7.29 -21.03 -6.35
C LEU A 170 -6.59 -20.77 -5.01
N VAL A 171 -6.31 -19.50 -4.69
CA VAL A 171 -5.47 -19.15 -3.52
C VAL A 171 -6.29 -18.83 -2.28
N GLN A 172 -7.53 -18.34 -2.40
CA GLN A 172 -8.34 -17.94 -1.24
C GLN A 172 -8.58 -19.11 -0.27
N PRO A 173 -8.97 -20.32 -0.71
CA PRO A 173 -9.19 -21.44 0.21
C PRO A 173 -7.91 -21.84 0.97
N LEU A 174 -6.75 -21.67 0.33
CA LEU A 174 -5.45 -21.99 0.93
C LEU A 174 -5.06 -20.98 2.02
N PHE A 175 -5.33 -19.69 1.77
CA PHE A 175 -5.11 -18.63 2.75
C PHE A 175 -6.09 -18.71 3.93
N GLU A 176 -7.32 -19.18 3.72
CA GLU A 176 -8.31 -19.34 4.80
C GLU A 176 -7.98 -20.48 5.78
N ILE A 177 -7.25 -21.51 5.33
CA ILE A 177 -6.72 -22.58 6.20
C ILE A 177 -5.52 -22.10 7.03
N ALA A 178 -4.69 -21.23 6.45
CA ALA A 178 -3.53 -20.60 7.08
C ALA A 178 -2.51 -21.55 7.73
N SER A 179 -2.23 -22.71 7.13
CA SER A 179 -1.09 -23.56 7.54
C SER A 179 0.15 -23.26 6.70
N ASP A 180 1.36 -23.57 7.20
CA ASP A 180 2.61 -23.35 6.46
C ASP A 180 2.61 -24.04 5.09
N GLU A 181 2.03 -25.24 5.00
CA GLU A 181 1.90 -26.00 3.76
C GLU A 181 0.95 -25.31 2.77
N THR A 182 -0.22 -24.85 3.22
CA THR A 182 -1.20 -24.21 2.32
C THR A 182 -0.74 -22.82 1.88
N LEU A 183 -0.07 -22.08 2.77
CA LEU A 183 0.57 -20.81 2.42
C LEU A 183 1.62 -21.03 1.34
N THR A 184 2.51 -22.01 1.53
CA THR A 184 3.54 -22.35 0.54
C THR A 184 2.93 -22.69 -0.82
N GLU A 185 1.83 -23.44 -0.84
CA GLU A 185 1.12 -23.77 -2.08
C GLU A 185 0.49 -22.54 -2.73
N ALA A 186 -0.13 -21.65 -1.96
CA ALA A 186 -0.67 -20.39 -2.45
C ALA A 186 0.43 -19.53 -3.10
N TRP A 187 1.61 -19.46 -2.48
CA TRP A 187 2.78 -18.75 -3.04
C TRP A 187 3.26 -19.37 -4.36
N LYS A 188 3.21 -20.70 -4.53
CA LYS A 188 3.53 -21.36 -5.81
C LYS A 188 2.54 -20.96 -6.89
N ILE A 189 1.24 -20.95 -6.60
CA ILE A 189 0.21 -20.54 -7.56
C ILE A 189 0.44 -19.09 -7.99
N LEU A 190 0.64 -18.16 -7.04
CA LEU A 190 0.97 -16.76 -7.35
C LEU A 190 2.24 -16.62 -8.20
N LYS A 191 3.20 -17.53 -8.05
CA LYS A 191 4.40 -17.59 -8.87
C LYS A 191 4.10 -18.10 -10.29
N GLU A 192 3.25 -19.11 -10.46
CA GLU A 192 2.83 -19.65 -11.76
C GLU A 192 2.06 -18.61 -12.59
N PHE A 193 1.23 -17.78 -11.95
CA PHE A 193 0.57 -16.64 -12.58
C PHE A 193 1.51 -15.45 -12.84
N ASN A 194 2.79 -15.56 -12.48
CA ASN A 194 3.81 -14.53 -12.66
C ASN A 194 3.49 -13.18 -11.96
N VAL A 195 2.68 -13.22 -10.90
CA VAL A 195 2.29 -12.03 -10.13
C VAL A 195 3.19 -11.80 -8.94
N LEU A 196 3.78 -12.86 -8.38
CA LEU A 196 4.59 -12.80 -7.15
C LEU A 196 5.82 -11.87 -7.27
N GLN A 197 6.44 -11.78 -8.44
CA GLN A 197 7.55 -10.86 -8.72
C GLN A 197 7.18 -9.37 -8.56
N ASN A 198 5.89 -9.03 -8.61
CA ASN A 198 5.40 -7.67 -8.38
C ASN A 198 5.18 -7.38 -6.90
N PHE A 199 4.98 -8.42 -6.08
CA PHE A 199 4.73 -8.28 -4.65
C PHE A 199 6.05 -8.03 -3.92
N TYR A 200 7.12 -8.64 -4.42
CA TYR A 200 8.48 -8.49 -3.93
C TYR A 200 9.40 -8.12 -5.11
N PRO A 201 9.40 -6.85 -5.54
CA PRO A 201 10.33 -6.41 -6.57
C PRO A 201 11.75 -6.62 -6.05
N ALA A 202 12.57 -7.32 -6.84
CA ALA A 202 13.97 -7.56 -6.47
C ALA A 202 14.72 -6.22 -6.46
N CYS A 203 15.03 -5.70 -5.29
CA CYS A 203 16.00 -4.62 -5.10
C CYS A 203 17.34 -5.25 -4.75
N TYR A 204 18.39 -4.93 -5.51
CA TYR A 204 19.75 -5.45 -5.24
C TYR A 204 20.20 -5.16 -3.79
N LEU A 205 19.83 -4.01 -3.23
CA LEU A 205 20.17 -3.64 -1.86
C LEU A 205 19.34 -4.41 -0.82
N ASP A 206 18.03 -4.61 -1.02
CA ASP A 206 17.20 -5.47 -0.13
C ASP A 206 17.67 -6.92 -0.18
N CYS A 207 17.98 -7.45 -1.36
CA CYS A 207 18.55 -8.79 -1.51
C CYS A 207 19.92 -8.92 -0.80
N ARG A 208 20.79 -7.91 -0.91
CA ARG A 208 22.12 -7.90 -0.28
C ARG A 208 22.05 -7.77 1.24
N TRP A 209 21.15 -6.92 1.76
CA TRP A 209 20.91 -6.76 3.20
C TRP A 209 20.37 -8.06 3.81
N ARG A 210 19.34 -8.65 3.21
CA ARG A 210 18.79 -9.93 3.69
C ARG A 210 19.80 -11.07 3.59
N LEU A 211 20.59 -11.14 2.52
CA LEU A 211 21.71 -12.08 2.44
C LEU A 211 22.69 -11.91 3.60
N ALA A 212 22.99 -10.66 3.98
CA ALA A 212 23.91 -10.36 5.07
C ALA A 212 23.31 -10.68 6.45
N GLU A 213 22.00 -10.49 6.65
CA GLU A 213 21.34 -10.74 7.94
C GLU A 213 20.86 -12.18 8.14
N THR A 214 20.25 -12.79 7.13
CA THR A 214 19.57 -14.09 7.25
C THR A 214 20.30 -15.22 6.52
N GLY A 215 21.35 -14.91 5.74
CA GLY A 215 22.05 -15.88 4.90
C GLY A 215 21.21 -16.42 3.74
N ASP A 216 19.98 -15.93 3.56
CA ASP A 216 19.02 -16.38 2.56
C ASP A 216 18.67 -15.22 1.63
N ALA A 217 19.21 -15.24 0.41
CA ALA A 217 18.60 -14.50 -0.68
C ALA A 217 17.34 -15.27 -1.01
N ARG A 218 16.16 -14.71 -0.72
CA ARG A 218 14.92 -15.18 -1.34
C ARG A 218 15.25 -15.41 -2.81
N GLN A 219 15.18 -16.67 -3.25
CA GLN A 219 15.21 -17.00 -4.67
C GLN A 219 13.91 -16.49 -5.27
N ILE A 220 13.79 -15.16 -5.39
CA ILE A 220 12.89 -14.49 -6.31
C ILE A 220 13.51 -14.84 -7.65
N GLY A 221 13.20 -16.04 -8.14
CA GLY A 221 13.65 -16.52 -9.43
C GLY A 221 13.19 -15.50 -10.45
N LEU A 222 14.10 -14.60 -10.81
CA LEU A 222 13.97 -13.72 -11.95
C LEU A 222 13.85 -14.65 -13.15
N TYR A 223 12.62 -15.01 -13.52
CA TYR A 223 12.36 -15.51 -14.86
C TYR A 223 12.60 -14.33 -15.80
N LEU A 224 13.87 -14.10 -16.12
CA LEU A 224 14.25 -13.58 -17.42
C LEU A 224 13.50 -14.43 -18.43
N ARG A 225 12.57 -13.79 -19.14
CA ARG A 225 11.78 -14.42 -20.21
C ARG A 225 12.68 -15.31 -21.05
N THR A 226 12.53 -16.62 -20.95
CA THR A 226 12.92 -17.50 -22.05
C THR A 226 11.73 -17.56 -22.99
N ARG A 227 11.85 -16.82 -24.10
CA ARG A 227 11.01 -16.81 -25.32
C ARG A 227 9.77 -15.92 -25.20
N GLY A 228 9.47 -15.03 -26.15
CA GLY A 228 9.74 -15.06 -27.59
C GLY A 228 8.38 -15.05 -28.26
#